data_AF-A0A7W0NB43-F1
#
_entry.id   AF-A0A7W0NB43-F1
#
_cell.length_a   1.000
_cell.length_b   1.000
_cell.length_c   1.000
_cell.angle_alpha   90.00
_cell.angle_beta   90.00
_cell.angle_gamma   90.00
#
_symmetry.space_group_name_H-M   'P 1'
#
loop_
_entity.id
_entity.type
_entity.pdbx_description
1 polymer ?
#
loop_
_entity_poly.entity_id
_entity_poly.type
_entity_poly.pdbx_seq_one_letter_code
_entity_poly.pdbx_strand_id
1 'polypeptide(L)'
;AIVDYGAGNLRSIRRALEASGAIVTITSDRDVIAGSDAVVFPGVGAAAAAMTRLRELRLHDVIAAKVADGTPFLGICLGFQLLFGAQEEGNTAGLGLIRGRVHRLREQVKVPHIGWNRAQIVRPGPLGQVGDERYYYFVN
;
A
#
# COMPACT_ATOMS: atom_id res chain seq x y z
N ALA A 1 -5.90 -5.83 10.13
CA ALA A 1 -4.75 -5.15 10.74
C ALA A 1 -4.20 -4.07 9.81
N ILE A 2 -3.72 -2.96 10.37
CA ILE A 2 -2.85 -2.00 9.65
C ILE A 2 -1.40 -2.37 9.99
N VAL A 3 -0.58 -2.65 8.98
CA VAL A 3 0.83 -2.98 9.15
C VAL A 3 1.58 -1.73 9.60
N ASP A 4 2.15 -1.78 10.80
CA ASP A 4 3.05 -0.77 11.31
C ASP A 4 4.49 -1.24 11.16
N TYR A 5 5.21 -0.60 10.25
CA TYR A 5 6.66 -0.75 10.12
C TYR A 5 7.39 0.55 10.42
N GLY A 6 6.72 1.53 11.05
CA GLY A 6 7.27 2.84 11.38
C GLY A 6 7.12 3.89 10.28
N ALA A 7 6.29 3.64 9.27
CA ALA A 7 5.99 4.60 8.21
C ALA A 7 4.53 4.55 7.77
N GLY A 8 4.01 5.71 7.35
CA GLY A 8 2.67 5.89 6.83
C GLY A 8 1.80 6.81 7.70
N ASN A 9 0.68 7.26 7.14
CA ASN A 9 -0.31 8.04 7.88
C ASN A 9 -1.29 7.14 8.65
N LEU A 10 -0.77 6.35 9.60
CA LEU A 10 -1.50 5.27 10.28
C LEU A 10 -2.74 5.79 11.00
N ARG A 11 -2.66 6.97 11.63
CA ARG A 11 -3.77 7.56 12.39
C ARG A 11 -4.94 7.92 11.49
N SER A 12 -4.71 8.64 10.38
CA SER A 12 -5.80 8.99 9.47
C SER A 12 -6.43 7.75 8.84
N ILE A 13 -5.61 6.77 8.43
CA ILE A 13 -6.10 5.50 7.86
C ILE A 13 -6.98 4.77 8.87
N ARG A 14 -6.50 4.64 10.11
CA ARG A 14 -7.28 4.04 11.20
C ARG A 14 -8.63 4.73 11.38
N ARG A 15 -8.65 6.07 11.49
CA ARG A 15 -9.92 6.80 11.67
C ARG A 15 -10.87 6.61 10.49
N ALA A 16 -10.38 6.59 9.26
CA ALA A 16 -11.21 6.37 8.08
C ALA A 16 -11.83 4.96 8.07
N LEU A 17 -11.05 3.93 8.45
CA LEU A 17 -11.54 2.55 8.55
C LEU A 17 -12.54 2.39 9.70
N GLU A 18 -12.25 2.94 10.88
CA GLU A 18 -13.16 2.94 12.04
C GLU A 18 -14.47 3.67 11.70
N ALA A 19 -14.41 4.81 11.01
CA ALA A 19 -15.59 5.54 10.54
C ALA A 19 -16.41 4.74 9.52
N SER A 20 -15.79 3.75 8.85
CA SER A 20 -16.46 2.81 7.95
C SER A 20 -16.94 1.53 8.68
N GLY A 21 -16.85 1.49 10.01
CA GLY A 21 -17.33 0.38 10.84
C GLY A 21 -16.33 -0.75 11.09
N ALA A 22 -15.07 -0.60 10.66
CA ALA A 22 -14.05 -1.62 10.89
C ALA A 22 -13.48 -1.59 12.31
N ILE A 23 -13.18 -2.76 12.87
CA ILE A 23 -12.35 -2.89 14.08
C ILE A 23 -10.89 -2.89 13.65
N VAL A 24 -10.13 -1.88 14.09
CA VAL A 24 -8.79 -1.61 13.57
C VAL A 24 -7.72 -1.79 14.64
N THR A 25 -6.79 -2.69 14.35
CA THR A 25 -5.53 -2.83 15.10
C THR A 25 -4.37 -2.38 14.23
N ILE A 26 -3.62 -1.37 14.69
CA ILE A 26 -2.32 -0.98 14.14
C ILE A 26 -1.26 -1.83 14.84
N THR A 27 -0.44 -2.56 14.09
CA THR A 27 0.51 -3.49 14.70
C THR A 27 1.69 -3.85 13.81
N SER A 28 2.82 -4.12 14.45
CA SER A 28 4.02 -4.76 13.87
C SER A 28 4.15 -6.23 14.29
N ASP A 29 3.18 -6.73 15.06
CA ASP A 29 3.14 -8.12 15.50
C ASP A 29 2.64 -9.02 14.36
N ARG A 30 3.48 -10.00 14.01
CA ARG A 30 3.23 -10.92 12.89
C ARG A 30 2.03 -11.83 13.15
N ASP A 31 1.80 -12.24 14.39
CA ASP A 31 0.71 -13.14 14.74
C ASP A 31 -0.63 -12.39 14.67
N VAL A 32 -0.63 -11.12 15.08
CA VAL A 32 -1.80 -10.24 14.94
C VAL A 32 -2.13 -9.96 13.47
N ILE A 33 -1.11 -9.78 12.61
CA ILE A 33 -1.32 -9.61 11.17
C ILE A 33 -1.85 -10.92 10.56
N ALA A 34 -1.23 -12.05 10.92
CA ALA A 34 -1.61 -13.37 10.42
C ALA A 34 -3.08 -13.70 10.71
N GLY A 35 -3.52 -13.44 11.94
CA GLY A 35 -4.89 -13.69 12.41
C GLY A 35 -5.93 -12.65 11.96
N SER A 36 -5.58 -11.67 11.12
CA SER A 36 -6.53 -10.62 10.72
C SER A 36 -7.35 -10.96 9.47
N ASP A 37 -8.62 -10.54 9.46
CA ASP A 37 -9.57 -10.78 8.35
C ASP A 37 -9.25 -9.96 7.09
N ALA A 38 -8.52 -8.85 7.25
CA ALA A 38 -8.09 -7.97 6.18
C ALA A 38 -6.80 -7.23 6.59
N VAL A 39 -5.94 -6.93 5.61
CA VAL A 39 -4.67 -6.25 5.83
C VAL A 39 -4.62 -4.93 5.06
N VAL A 40 -4.24 -3.86 5.75
CA VAL A 40 -3.90 -2.58 5.13
C VAL A 40 -2.41 -2.36 5.27
N PHE A 41 -1.74 -2.18 4.14
CA PHE A 41 -0.30 -1.95 4.05
C PHE A 41 -0.04 -0.54 3.54
N PRO A 42 0.10 0.44 4.45
CA PRO A 42 0.39 1.81 4.07
C PRO A 42 1.87 2.01 3.74
N GLY A 43 2.23 3.18 3.22
CA GLY A 43 3.63 3.59 3.20
C GLY A 43 3.85 5.01 2.72
N VAL A 44 4.93 5.62 3.19
CA VAL A 44 5.47 6.92 2.75
C VAL A 44 6.99 6.85 2.75
N GLY A 45 7.65 7.76 2.03
CA GLY A 45 9.11 7.85 1.96
C GLY A 45 9.69 6.99 0.83
N ALA A 46 10.93 6.54 1.01
CA ALA A 46 11.70 5.86 -0.03
C ALA A 46 11.56 4.33 0.05
N ALA A 47 11.51 3.66 -1.11
CA ALA A 47 11.37 2.22 -1.20
C ALA A 47 12.46 1.43 -0.46
N ALA A 48 13.73 1.85 -0.58
CA ALA A 48 14.86 1.17 0.04
C ALA A 48 14.73 1.13 1.57
N ALA A 49 14.43 2.26 2.19
CA ALA A 49 14.28 2.38 3.63
C ALA A 49 13.11 1.53 4.13
N ALA A 50 11.98 1.55 3.42
CA ALA A 50 10.82 0.73 3.76
C ALA A 50 11.12 -0.78 3.67
N MET A 51 11.76 -1.23 2.59
CA MET A 51 12.11 -2.65 2.43
C MET A 51 13.12 -3.14 3.47
N THR A 52 14.12 -2.32 3.83
CA THR A 52 15.03 -2.62 4.95
C THR A 52 14.24 -2.84 6.24
N ARG A 53 13.34 -1.91 6.56
CA ARG A 53 12.56 -1.98 7.79
C ARG A 53 11.60 -3.17 7.85
N LEU A 54 10.96 -3.51 6.74
CA LEU A 54 10.11 -4.70 6.62
C LEU A 54 10.89 -6.01 6.80
N ARG A 55 12.16 -6.04 6.38
CA ARG A 55 13.04 -7.20 6.56
C ARG A 55 13.50 -7.32 8.01
N GLU A 56 13.92 -6.22 8.63
CA GLU A 56 14.30 -6.18 10.05
C GLU A 56 13.17 -6.69 10.96
N LEU A 57 11.94 -6.25 10.68
CA LEU A 57 10.75 -6.66 11.44
C LEU A 57 10.19 -8.03 10.99
N ARG A 58 10.76 -8.65 9.94
CA ARG A 58 10.26 -9.88 9.31
C ARG A 58 8.77 -9.81 8.93
N LEU A 59 8.33 -8.63 8.50
CA LEU A 59 6.95 -8.37 8.09
C LEU A 59 6.69 -8.78 6.63
N HIS A 60 7.73 -8.80 5.79
CA HIS A 60 7.63 -9.20 4.39
C HIS A 60 7.04 -10.61 4.21
N ASP A 61 7.42 -11.56 5.08
CA ASP A 61 6.93 -12.94 5.01
C ASP A 61 5.43 -13.05 5.31
N VAL A 62 4.96 -12.41 6.39
CA VAL A 62 3.53 -12.44 6.75
C VAL A 62 2.69 -11.68 5.74
N ILE A 63 3.19 -10.57 5.19
CA ILE A 63 2.52 -9.84 4.10
C ILE A 63 2.36 -10.76 2.89
N ALA A 64 3.44 -11.43 2.47
CA ALA A 64 3.40 -12.36 1.34
C ALA A 64 2.41 -13.51 1.59
N ALA A 65 2.41 -14.09 2.79
CA ALA A 65 1.49 -15.16 3.18
C ALA A 65 0.01 -14.71 3.11
N LYS A 66 -0.31 -13.51 3.63
CA LYS A 66 -1.68 -12.96 3.59
C LYS A 66 -2.15 -12.58 2.19
N VAL A 67 -1.24 -12.27 1.28
CA VAL A 67 -1.61 -12.08 -0.13
C VAL A 67 -1.82 -13.45 -0.79
N ALA A 68 -0.97 -14.43 -0.50
CA ALA A 68 -1.04 -15.77 -1.09
C ALA A 68 -2.28 -16.56 -0.65
N ASP A 69 -2.75 -16.37 0.59
CA ASP A 69 -3.95 -17.04 1.12
C ASP A 69 -5.28 -16.40 0.67
N GLY A 70 -5.22 -15.30 -0.10
CA GLY A 70 -6.39 -14.60 -0.62
C GLY A 70 -7.05 -13.64 0.38
N THR A 71 -6.41 -13.33 1.51
CA THR A 71 -6.93 -12.32 2.45
C THR A 71 -7.11 -10.98 1.73
N PRO A 72 -8.25 -10.28 1.94
CA PRO A 72 -8.42 -8.91 1.47
C PRO A 72 -7.25 -8.02 1.87
N PHE A 73 -6.56 -7.46 0.87
CA PHE A 73 -5.33 -6.70 1.06
C PHE A 73 -5.40 -5.35 0.34
N LEU A 74 -5.07 -4.27 1.05
CA LEU A 74 -5.05 -2.90 0.52
C LEU A 74 -3.67 -2.27 0.73
N GLY A 75 -2.90 -2.13 -0.36
CA GLY A 75 -1.70 -1.30 -0.39
C GLY A 75 -2.04 0.18 -0.60
N ILE A 76 -1.43 1.09 0.16
CA ILE A 76 -1.66 2.55 0.02
C ILE A 76 -0.34 3.26 -0.26
N CYS A 77 -0.30 4.06 -1.33
CA CYS A 77 0.87 4.84 -1.78
C CYS A 77 2.11 3.95 -1.94
N LEU A 78 3.18 4.18 -1.16
CA LEU A 78 4.38 3.36 -1.21
C LEU A 78 4.08 1.89 -0.88
N GLY A 79 3.15 1.62 0.04
CA GLY A 79 2.75 0.24 0.35
C GLY A 79 2.18 -0.51 -0.86
N PHE A 80 1.46 0.18 -1.76
CA PHE A 80 1.04 -0.39 -3.04
C PHE A 80 2.22 -0.61 -3.99
N GLN A 81 3.10 0.39 -4.12
CA GLN A 81 4.28 0.31 -4.99
C GLN A 81 5.19 -0.88 -4.60
N LEU A 82 5.40 -1.12 -3.32
CA LEU A 82 6.24 -2.20 -2.81
C LEU A 82 5.71 -3.61 -3.09
N LEU A 83 4.44 -3.76 -3.50
CA LEU A 83 3.91 -5.05 -3.96
C LEU A 83 4.57 -5.51 -5.26
N PHE A 84 5.09 -4.58 -6.06
CA PHE A 84 5.81 -4.90 -7.30
C PHE A 84 7.24 -5.40 -7.02
N GLY A 85 7.84 -6.07 -8.01
CA GLY A 85 9.15 -6.70 -7.85
C GLY A 85 10.33 -5.73 -7.85
N ALA A 86 10.23 -4.61 -8.57
CA ALA A 86 11.33 -3.67 -8.72
C ALA A 86 10.85 -2.23 -8.63
N GLN A 87 11.67 -1.40 -7.98
CA GLN A 87 11.48 0.05 -7.86
C GLN A 87 12.64 0.72 -8.59
N GLU A 88 12.34 1.62 -9.52
CA GLU A 88 13.36 2.45 -10.17
C GLU A 88 14.10 3.32 -9.14
N GLU A 89 13.36 3.83 -8.15
CA GLU A 89 13.96 4.55 -7.03
C GLU A 89 14.94 3.68 -6.24
N GLY A 90 16.21 4.09 -6.24
CA GLY A 90 17.29 3.41 -5.52
C GLY A 90 17.60 1.99 -6.01
N ASN A 91 17.09 1.58 -7.18
CA ASN A 91 17.18 0.21 -7.70
C ASN A 91 16.79 -0.86 -6.66
N THR A 92 15.67 -0.63 -5.97
CA THR A 92 15.25 -1.44 -4.84
C THR A 92 14.41 -2.64 -5.29
N ALA A 93 14.69 -3.83 -4.76
CA ALA A 93 13.80 -4.99 -4.89
C ALA A 93 12.62 -4.87 -3.91
N GLY A 94 11.40 -4.89 -4.43
CA GLY A 94 10.17 -4.90 -3.64
C GLY A 94 9.78 -6.31 -3.18
N LEU A 95 8.50 -6.51 -2.85
CA LEU A 95 7.97 -7.80 -2.38
C LEU A 95 7.71 -8.79 -3.52
N GLY A 96 7.56 -8.32 -4.76
CA GLY A 96 7.39 -9.20 -5.92
C GLY A 96 6.08 -9.98 -5.97
N LEU A 97 5.05 -9.52 -5.26
CA LEU A 97 3.72 -10.13 -5.21
C LEU A 97 2.88 -9.80 -6.45
N ILE A 98 3.17 -8.66 -7.09
CA ILE A 98 2.59 -8.26 -8.37
C ILE A 98 3.71 -8.17 -9.40
N ARG A 99 3.51 -8.78 -10.57
CA ARG A 99 4.46 -8.68 -11.68
C ARG A 99 4.49 -7.24 -12.18
N GLY A 100 5.67 -6.63 -12.17
CA GLY A 100 5.91 -5.30 -12.74
C GLY A 100 7.04 -4.55 -12.05
N ARG A 101 7.32 -3.35 -12.57
CA ARG A 101 8.31 -2.41 -12.06
C ARG A 101 7.67 -1.04 -11.90
N VAL A 102 7.94 -0.38 -10.78
CA VAL A 102 7.54 0.99 -10.52
C VAL A 102 8.57 1.92 -11.13
N HIS A 103 8.11 2.84 -11.97
CA HIS A 103 8.93 3.76 -12.74
C HIS A 103 8.71 5.21 -12.32
N ARG A 104 9.73 6.03 -12.50
CA ARG A 104 9.57 7.48 -12.39
C ARG A 104 8.65 7.97 -13.50
N LEU A 105 7.77 8.92 -13.18
CA LEU A 105 7.00 9.60 -14.22
C LEU A 105 7.94 10.35 -15.18
N ARG A 106 7.62 10.32 -16.48
CA ARG A 106 8.41 10.98 -17.51
C ARG A 106 8.47 12.49 -17.28
N GLU A 107 9.57 13.13 -17.66
CA GLU A 107 9.81 14.57 -17.46
C GLU A 107 8.85 15.50 -18.24
N GLN A 108 7.99 14.92 -19.08
CA GLN A 108 6.96 15.63 -19.84
C GLN A 108 5.78 16.10 -18.96
N VAL A 109 5.72 15.68 -17.70
CA VAL A 109 4.72 16.10 -16.71
C VAL A 109 5.40 16.64 -15.46
N LYS A 110 4.68 17.46 -14.69
CA LYS A 110 5.17 17.94 -13.39
C LYS A 110 5.39 16.75 -12.44
N VAL A 111 6.61 16.65 -11.88
CA VAL A 111 6.98 15.61 -10.91
C VAL A 111 7.42 16.27 -9.60
N PRO A 112 6.91 15.84 -8.43
CA PRO A 112 5.88 14.82 -8.26
C PRO A 112 4.48 15.27 -8.74
N HIS A 113 3.64 14.28 -9.05
CA HIS A 113 2.21 14.45 -9.29
C HIS A 113 1.49 14.63 -7.94
N ILE A 114 1.33 15.89 -7.55
CA ILE A 114 0.62 16.28 -6.34
C ILE A 114 -0.66 17.02 -6.73
N GLY A 115 -1.82 16.47 -6.35
CA GLY A 115 -3.09 17.15 -6.51
C GLY A 115 -4.28 16.24 -6.73
N TRP A 116 -5.43 16.85 -6.95
CA TRP A 116 -6.67 16.16 -7.29
C TRP A 116 -6.67 15.79 -8.77
N ASN A 117 -6.85 14.52 -9.07
CA ASN A 117 -6.93 14.01 -10.44
C ASN A 117 -8.07 12.99 -10.55
N ARG A 118 -8.57 12.75 -11.76
CA ARG A 118 -9.65 11.79 -12.01
C ARG A 118 -9.05 10.41 -12.22
N ALA A 119 -9.71 9.39 -11.69
CA ALA A 119 -9.43 8.00 -12.02
C ALA A 119 -10.58 7.42 -12.82
N GLN A 120 -10.26 6.69 -13.88
CA GLN A 120 -11.22 5.94 -14.67
C GLN A 120 -11.19 4.46 -14.24
N ILE A 121 -12.34 3.93 -13.81
CA ILE A 121 -12.45 2.52 -13.40
C ILE A 121 -12.70 1.67 -14.65
N VAL A 122 -11.64 1.07 -15.18
CA VAL A 122 -11.72 0.24 -16.40
C VAL A 122 -12.23 -1.18 -16.18
N ARG A 123 -12.23 -1.67 -14.94
CA ARG A 123 -12.77 -2.98 -14.55
C ARG A 123 -13.44 -2.89 -13.19
N PRO A 124 -14.65 -3.46 -13.01
CA PRO A 124 -15.28 -3.54 -11.71
C PRO A 124 -14.46 -4.43 -10.79
N GLY A 125 -14.35 -4.03 -9.53
CA GLY A 125 -13.69 -4.79 -8.47
C GLY A 125 -14.32 -4.46 -7.12
N PRO A 126 -13.73 -4.90 -6.01
CA PRO A 126 -14.25 -4.60 -4.66
C PRO A 126 -14.43 -3.11 -4.38
N LEU A 127 -13.68 -2.25 -5.08
CA LEU A 127 -13.77 -0.79 -5.01
C LEU A 127 -14.65 -0.15 -6.11
N GLY A 128 -15.41 -0.95 -6.86
CA GLY A 128 -16.26 -0.46 -7.96
C GLY A 128 -17.36 0.51 -7.51
N GLN A 129 -17.72 0.49 -6.23
CA GLN A 129 -18.75 1.36 -5.64
C GLN A 129 -18.27 2.80 -5.40
N VAL A 130 -16.96 3.06 -5.48
CA VAL A 130 -16.39 4.39 -5.24
C VAL A 130 -16.74 5.37 -6.38
N GLY A 131 -17.27 4.86 -7.49
CA GLY A 131 -17.80 5.64 -8.61
C GLY A 131 -16.73 6.01 -9.62
N ASP A 132 -17.09 5.90 -10.90
CA ASP A 132 -16.22 6.32 -12.00
C ASP A 132 -16.10 7.85 -12.05
N GLU A 133 -15.03 8.33 -12.66
CA GLU A 133 -14.80 9.76 -12.95
C GLU A 133 -14.70 10.72 -11.74
N ARG A 134 -14.61 10.19 -10.52
CA ARG A 134 -14.40 11.01 -9.31
C ARG A 134 -12.97 11.53 -9.20
N TYR A 135 -12.84 12.64 -8.48
CA TYR A 135 -11.54 13.18 -8.09
C TYR A 135 -10.97 12.42 -6.89
N TYR A 136 -9.73 11.98 -7.03
CA TYR A 136 -8.91 11.38 -5.98
C TYR A 136 -7.67 12.24 -5.76
N TYR A 137 -7.18 12.29 -4.53
CA TYR A 137 -5.94 13.01 -4.23
C TYR A 137 -4.74 12.12 -4.45
N PHE A 138 -3.82 12.55 -5.31
CA PHE A 138 -2.59 11.85 -5.62
C PHE A 138 -1.39 12.57 -4.99
N VAL A 139 -0.46 11.76 -4.49
CA VAL A 139 0.87 12.16 -4.05
C VAL A 139 1.81 10.99 -4.36
N ASN A 140 2.96 11.29 -4.94
CA ASN A 140 4.00 10.34 -5.32
C ASN A 140 5.39 10.95 -5.17
#